data_AF-A0A1S8B4Y7-F1
#
_entry.id   AF-A0A1S8B4Y7-F1
#
_cell.length_a   1.000
_cell.length_b   1.000
_cell.length_c   1.000
_cell.angle_alpha   90.00
_cell.angle_beta   90.00
_cell.angle_gamma   90.00
#
_symmetry.space_group_name_H-M   'P 1'
#
loop_
_entity.id
_entity.type
_entity.pdbx_description
1 polymer ?
#
loop_
_entity_poly.entity_id
_entity_poly.type
_entity_poly.pdbx_seq_one_letter_code
_entity_poly.pdbx_strand_id
1 'polypeptide(L)'
;MPKDYIARLVYDRTHLSMAIVKKPLEVVGELEITRVSGITYRPFVNRSFAEIVFCAISSDQQVKGYGAHLMSHLKDYVKVSTQERIMHFLTYADNYAIGYFKKQGFTKEIVLPKPQWMGYIKDYEGGTIMQCSMVPKIRYLEVGRMLLKQKEAVHAKIKAVSRSYDVHPPPAEWSKGAITKIDPLTIPAIKASGWSMDMDELSRAPRHGPNYNQLLHLLNDMQNNTNAWPFLQPVNKDEVADYYDVIKEPMDLETMESKHEKDMYPTPEDFIKDAMLIFNNCRRYNNESTPYAKAANKLEKYMWSRIREIPEWSHLEGDYAHVK
;
A
#
# COMPACT_ATOMS: atom_id res chain seq x y z
N MET A 1 9.81 19.86 -2.64
CA MET A 1 9.28 21.08 -3.30
C MET A 1 10.01 22.34 -2.82
N PRO A 2 10.16 23.38 -3.68
CA PRO A 2 10.79 24.66 -3.30
C PRO A 2 10.00 25.43 -2.23
N LYS A 3 10.70 26.15 -1.34
CA LYS A 3 10.08 26.89 -0.22
C LYS A 3 9.10 27.97 -0.69
N ASP A 4 9.46 28.76 -1.70
CA ASP A 4 8.62 29.84 -2.23
C ASP A 4 7.33 29.32 -2.86
N TYR A 5 7.42 28.14 -3.50
CA TYR A 5 6.26 27.47 -4.06
C TYR A 5 5.27 27.05 -2.97
N ILE A 6 5.77 26.47 -1.88
CA ILE A 6 4.96 26.07 -0.72
C ILE A 6 4.27 27.30 -0.12
N ALA A 7 5.03 28.36 0.17
CA ALA A 7 4.47 29.58 0.76
C ALA A 7 3.38 30.19 -0.12
N ARG A 8 3.61 30.25 -1.43
CA ARG A 8 2.62 30.78 -2.39
C ARG A 8 1.30 30.03 -2.35
N LEU A 9 1.32 28.69 -2.31
CA LEU A 9 0.09 27.90 -2.28
C LEU A 9 -0.58 27.88 -0.91
N VAL A 10 0.20 27.83 0.19
CA VAL A 10 -0.36 27.87 1.55
C VAL A 10 -1.06 29.19 1.84
N TYR A 11 -0.54 30.31 1.30
CA TYR A 11 -1.14 31.65 1.48
C TYR A 11 -2.11 32.06 0.35
N ASP A 12 -2.35 31.19 -0.62
CA ASP A 12 -3.29 31.45 -1.70
C ASP A 12 -4.74 31.41 -1.17
N ARG A 13 -5.54 32.42 -1.52
CA ARG A 13 -6.92 32.56 -1.04
C ARG A 13 -7.88 31.47 -1.53
N THR A 14 -7.52 30.77 -2.59
CA THR A 14 -8.30 29.64 -3.13
C THR A 14 -7.96 28.32 -2.44
N HIS A 15 -6.93 28.29 -1.60
CA HIS A 15 -6.53 27.13 -0.81
C HIS A 15 -7.01 27.28 0.63
N LEU A 16 -7.39 26.16 1.23
CA LEU A 16 -7.80 26.06 2.62
C LEU A 16 -6.82 25.14 3.35
N SER A 17 -6.53 25.46 4.61
CA SER A 17 -5.65 24.66 5.44
C SER A 17 -6.36 24.22 6.72
N MET A 18 -6.25 22.94 7.05
CA MET A 18 -6.64 22.38 8.34
C MET A 18 -5.37 21.99 9.09
N ALA A 19 -5.22 22.47 10.32
CA ALA A 19 -4.03 22.21 11.13
C ALA A 19 -4.42 21.64 12.51
N ILE A 20 -3.64 20.68 12.99
CA ILE A 20 -3.67 20.27 14.39
C ILE A 20 -2.69 21.16 15.15
N VAL A 21 -3.24 21.90 16.10
CA VAL A 21 -2.50 22.81 16.96
C VAL A 21 -2.51 22.26 18.39
N LYS A 22 -1.33 22.08 18.98
CA LYS A 22 -1.24 21.74 20.40
C LYS A 22 -1.38 23.04 21.19
N LYS A 23 -2.28 23.06 22.17
CA LYS A 23 -2.37 24.20 23.08
C LYS A 23 -1.05 24.30 23.86
N PRO A 24 -0.51 25.51 24.05
CA PRO A 24 0.67 25.72 24.88
C PRO A 24 0.36 25.25 26.31
N LEU A 25 1.34 24.59 26.93
CA LEU A 25 1.36 24.42 28.38
C LEU A 25 1.95 25.71 28.95
N GLU A 26 1.25 26.37 29.87
CA GLU A 26 1.76 27.54 30.57
C GLU A 26 3.00 27.12 31.39
N VAL A 27 4.18 27.31 30.81
CA VAL A 27 5.46 27.23 31.52
C VAL A 27 6.25 28.46 31.11
N VAL A 28 6.16 29.50 31.93
CA VAL A 28 7.05 30.66 31.96
C VAL A 28 7.11 31.47 30.65
N GLY A 29 6.16 32.38 30.47
CA GLY A 29 6.37 33.66 29.77
C GLY A 29 6.35 33.68 28.23
N GLU A 30 6.54 32.55 27.54
CA GLU A 30 6.47 32.49 26.07
C GLU A 30 5.40 31.50 25.60
N LEU A 31 4.42 32.02 24.86
CA LEU A 31 3.31 31.24 24.34
C LEU A 31 3.73 30.51 23.06
N GLU A 32 4.49 29.42 23.17
CA GLU A 32 4.92 28.66 21.98
C GLU A 32 3.79 27.76 21.47
N ILE A 33 3.16 28.14 20.35
CA ILE A 33 2.17 27.33 19.66
C ILE A 33 2.90 26.26 18.83
N THR A 34 2.96 25.03 19.34
CA THR A 34 3.51 23.91 18.57
C THR A 34 2.51 23.41 17.52
N ARG A 35 2.82 23.62 16.24
CA ARG A 35 2.07 23.03 15.11
C ARG A 35 2.47 21.58 14.92
N VAL A 36 1.49 20.66 14.99
CA VAL A 36 1.74 19.22 15.00
C VAL A 36 1.63 18.62 13.59
N SER A 37 0.60 19.03 12.85
CA SER A 37 0.37 18.56 11.48
C SER A 37 -0.58 19.50 10.74
N GLY A 38 -0.58 19.42 9.41
CA GLY A 38 -1.47 20.22 8.58
C GLY A 38 -1.73 19.58 7.21
N ILE A 39 -2.93 19.83 6.69
CA ILE A 39 -3.31 19.55 5.32
C ILE A 39 -3.75 20.85 4.66
N THR A 40 -3.18 21.14 3.50
CA THR A 40 -3.62 22.21 2.61
C THR A 40 -4.31 21.59 1.40
N TYR A 41 -5.53 22.04 1.11
CA TYR A 41 -6.34 21.53 0.02
C TYR A 41 -7.03 22.66 -0.74
N ARG A 42 -7.37 22.39 -2.01
CA ARG A 42 -8.08 23.32 -2.89
C ARG A 42 -9.43 22.72 -3.29
N PRO A 43 -10.55 23.30 -2.84
CA PRO A 43 -11.88 22.76 -3.15
C PRO A 43 -12.36 23.16 -4.55
N PHE A 44 -12.86 22.19 -5.33
CA PHE A 44 -13.55 22.42 -6.60
C PHE A 44 -15.01 21.97 -6.49
N VAL A 45 -15.83 22.77 -5.80
CA VAL A 45 -17.23 22.44 -5.47
C VAL A 45 -18.06 22.10 -6.71
N ASN A 46 -17.89 22.85 -7.81
CA ASN A 46 -18.62 22.62 -9.07
C ASN A 46 -18.19 21.35 -9.80
N ARG A 47 -17.08 20.73 -9.38
CA ARG A 47 -16.50 19.52 -9.97
C ARG A 47 -16.48 18.37 -8.97
N SER A 48 -17.15 18.49 -7.83
CA SER A 48 -17.30 17.44 -6.81
C SER A 48 -16.01 16.82 -6.26
N PHE A 49 -14.87 17.49 -6.40
CA PHE A 49 -13.59 17.02 -5.86
C PHE A 49 -12.80 18.15 -5.18
N ALA A 50 -11.85 17.76 -4.34
CA ALA A 50 -10.84 18.66 -3.78
C ALA A 50 -9.44 18.09 -4.05
N GLU A 51 -8.50 18.97 -4.36
CA GLU A 51 -7.09 18.62 -4.50
C GLU A 51 -6.41 18.76 -3.13
N ILE A 52 -5.77 17.70 -2.63
CA ILE A 52 -4.87 17.79 -1.48
C ILE A 52 -3.49 18.14 -2.02
N VAL A 53 -3.02 19.33 -1.67
CA VAL A 53 -1.75 19.89 -2.16
C VAL A 53 -0.61 19.52 -1.21
N PHE A 54 -0.83 19.70 0.09
CA PHE A 54 0.16 19.38 1.11
C PHE A 54 -0.47 18.57 2.22
N CYS A 55 0.24 17.54 2.69
CA CYS A 55 -0.10 16.80 3.89
C CYS A 55 1.20 16.51 4.64
N ALA A 56 1.38 17.16 5.79
CA ALA A 56 2.61 17.04 6.56
C ALA A 56 2.33 16.86 8.05
N ILE A 57 3.14 16.04 8.70
CA ILE A 57 3.16 15.83 10.16
C ILE A 57 4.58 16.10 10.63
N SER A 58 4.71 16.85 11.71
CA SER A 58 6.01 17.11 12.35
C SER A 58 6.70 15.78 12.69
N SER A 59 7.99 15.69 12.40
CA SER A 59 8.77 14.44 12.48
C SER A 59 8.73 13.80 13.88
N ASP A 60 8.76 14.61 14.93
CA ASP A 60 8.67 14.21 16.34
C ASP A 60 7.28 13.69 16.76
N GLN A 61 6.25 13.92 15.93
CA GLN A 61 4.87 13.52 16.16
C GLN A 61 4.36 12.48 15.15
N GLN A 62 5.22 11.98 14.26
CA GLN A 62 4.86 10.89 13.36
C GLN A 62 4.51 9.61 14.15
N VAL A 63 3.70 8.73 13.55
CA VAL A 63 3.26 7.44 14.12
C VAL A 63 2.30 7.53 15.31
N LYS A 64 2.09 8.71 15.92
CA LYS A 64 1.13 8.90 17.05
C LYS A 64 -0.35 8.98 16.64
N GLY A 65 -0.67 8.72 15.37
CA GLY A 65 -2.05 8.73 14.85
C GLY A 65 -2.59 10.10 14.42
N TYR A 66 -1.84 11.20 14.59
CA TYR A 66 -2.29 12.55 14.21
C TYR A 66 -2.70 12.68 12.74
N GLY A 67 -1.98 12.02 11.82
CA GLY A 67 -2.33 12.04 10.39
C GLY A 67 -3.71 11.45 10.11
N ALA A 68 -3.97 10.25 10.64
CA ALA A 68 -5.26 9.59 10.47
C ALA A 68 -6.40 10.41 11.10
N HIS A 69 -6.13 11.03 12.27
CA HIS A 69 -7.07 11.91 12.92
C HIS A 69 -7.36 13.17 12.09
N LEU A 70 -6.32 13.85 11.59
CA LEU A 70 -6.42 15.03 10.74
C LEU A 70 -7.21 14.74 9.45
N MET A 71 -6.92 13.61 8.79
CA MET A 71 -7.65 13.19 7.59
C MET A 71 -9.13 12.91 7.88
N SER A 72 -9.44 12.31 9.05
CA SER A 72 -10.82 12.06 9.46
C SER A 72 -11.59 13.37 9.68
N HIS A 73 -10.96 14.35 10.36
CA HIS A 73 -11.51 15.70 10.50
C HIS A 73 -11.71 16.37 9.15
N LEU A 74 -10.74 16.29 8.24
CA LEU A 74 -10.83 16.87 6.90
C LEU A 74 -12.02 16.30 6.12
N LYS A 75 -12.17 14.98 6.10
CA LYS A 75 -13.27 14.29 5.41
C LYS A 75 -14.63 14.73 5.94
N ASP A 76 -14.81 14.70 7.26
CA ASP A 76 -16.07 15.12 7.88
C ASP A 76 -16.34 16.61 7.66
N TYR A 77 -15.32 17.46 7.79
CA TYR A 77 -15.44 18.90 7.57
C TYR A 77 -15.82 19.24 6.13
N VAL A 78 -15.11 18.69 5.14
CA VAL A 78 -15.39 18.97 3.71
C VAL A 78 -16.78 18.48 3.34
N LYS A 79 -17.16 17.28 3.80
CA LYS A 79 -18.50 16.74 3.56
C LYS A 79 -19.60 17.65 4.11
N VAL A 80 -19.47 18.13 5.35
CA VAL A 80 -20.47 19.01 5.98
C VAL A 80 -20.45 20.41 5.36
N SER A 81 -19.29 21.03 5.24
CA SER A 81 -19.14 22.42 4.75
C SER A 81 -19.56 22.59 3.30
N THR A 82 -19.44 21.54 2.47
CA THR A 82 -19.83 21.57 1.07
C THR A 82 -21.22 20.98 0.80
N GLN A 83 -21.98 20.63 1.85
CA GLN A 83 -23.28 19.96 1.72
C GLN A 83 -23.20 18.72 0.82
N GLU A 84 -22.19 17.89 1.05
CA GLU A 84 -21.91 16.65 0.30
C GLU A 84 -21.64 16.85 -1.21
N ARG A 85 -21.36 18.08 -1.65
CA ARG A 85 -20.98 18.33 -3.05
C ARG A 85 -19.60 17.81 -3.38
N ILE A 86 -18.65 17.90 -2.44
CA ILE A 86 -17.31 17.33 -2.60
C ILE A 86 -17.28 15.96 -1.93
N MET A 87 -17.16 14.91 -2.75
CA MET A 87 -17.12 13.51 -2.29
C MET A 87 -15.81 12.80 -2.67
N HIS A 88 -14.92 13.50 -3.37
CA HIS A 88 -13.66 12.93 -3.84
C HIS A 88 -12.47 13.82 -3.45
N PHE A 89 -11.38 13.19 -3.05
CA PHE A 89 -10.07 13.84 -2.96
C PHE A 89 -9.14 13.28 -4.03
N LEU A 90 -8.39 14.18 -4.65
CA LEU A 90 -7.27 13.84 -5.53
C LEU A 90 -5.99 14.41 -4.92
N THR A 91 -4.91 13.66 -5.02
CA THR A 91 -3.59 14.08 -4.53
C THR A 91 -2.52 13.48 -5.42
N TYR A 92 -1.43 14.21 -5.62
CA TYR A 92 -0.17 13.64 -6.06
C TYR A 92 0.64 13.30 -4.82
N ALA A 93 0.81 12.00 -4.55
CA ALA A 93 1.52 11.51 -3.39
C ALA A 93 2.98 11.21 -3.75
N ASP A 94 3.92 11.73 -2.95
CA ASP A 94 5.31 11.29 -2.99
C ASP A 94 5.42 9.82 -2.57
N ASN A 95 6.46 9.12 -3.02
CA ASN A 95 6.66 7.69 -2.74
C ASN A 95 6.57 7.32 -1.24
N TYR A 96 7.08 8.19 -0.36
CA TYR A 96 7.00 7.99 1.10
C TYR A 96 5.59 8.15 1.68
N ALA A 97 4.68 8.84 0.98
CA ALA A 97 3.33 9.12 1.44
C ALA A 97 2.29 8.13 0.90
N ILE A 98 2.61 7.32 -0.13
CA ILE A 98 1.68 6.37 -0.74
C ILE A 98 1.09 5.41 0.31
N GLY A 99 1.93 4.84 1.19
CA GLY A 99 1.47 3.95 2.25
C GLY A 99 0.52 4.62 3.26
N TYR A 100 0.73 5.91 3.54
CA TYR A 100 -0.18 6.70 4.37
C TYR A 100 -1.53 6.90 3.67
N PHE A 101 -1.52 7.37 2.41
CA PHE A 101 -2.73 7.61 1.64
C PHE A 101 -3.53 6.32 1.40
N LYS A 102 -2.88 5.19 1.08
CA LYS A 102 -3.52 3.87 1.01
C LYS A 102 -4.29 3.55 2.30
N LYS A 103 -3.67 3.74 3.47
CA LYS A 103 -4.34 3.55 4.79
C LYS A 103 -5.50 4.51 5.02
N GLN A 104 -5.50 5.69 4.39
CA GLN A 104 -6.60 6.65 4.43
C GLN A 104 -7.68 6.37 3.37
N GLY A 105 -7.61 5.26 2.64
CA GLY A 105 -8.61 4.90 1.62
C GLY A 105 -8.40 5.62 0.28
N PHE A 106 -7.15 5.97 -0.03
CA PHE A 106 -6.78 6.37 -1.39
C PHE A 106 -6.34 5.16 -2.20
N THR A 107 -6.64 5.18 -3.49
CA THR A 107 -6.21 4.19 -4.49
C THR A 107 -5.49 4.89 -5.64
N LYS A 108 -4.62 4.17 -6.35
CA LYS A 108 -4.02 4.63 -7.61
C LYS A 108 -5.04 4.63 -8.76
N GLU A 109 -6.13 3.88 -8.62
CA GLU A 109 -7.18 3.80 -9.63
C GLU A 109 -8.10 5.03 -9.57
N ILE A 110 -8.03 5.86 -10.61
CA ILE A 110 -8.82 7.09 -10.69
C ILE A 110 -10.17 6.79 -11.37
N VAL A 111 -11.22 6.72 -10.56
CA VAL A 111 -12.61 6.51 -11.02
C VAL A 111 -13.24 7.80 -11.56
N LEU A 112 -12.74 8.96 -11.13
CA LEU A 112 -13.22 10.27 -11.61
C LEU A 112 -12.89 10.47 -13.11
N PRO A 113 -13.87 10.86 -13.94
CA PRO A 113 -13.65 11.14 -15.36
C PRO A 113 -12.54 12.18 -15.58
N LYS A 114 -11.60 11.89 -16.50
CA LYS A 114 -10.48 12.80 -16.83
C LYS A 114 -10.90 14.26 -17.06
N PRO A 115 -11.97 14.59 -17.82
CA PRO A 115 -12.39 15.99 -18.03
C PRO A 115 -12.79 16.75 -16.76
N GLN A 116 -13.05 16.03 -15.66
CA GLN A 116 -13.46 16.61 -14.40
C GLN A 116 -12.28 17.21 -13.63
N TRP A 117 -11.09 16.64 -13.75
CA TRP A 117 -9.92 17.00 -12.93
C TRP A 117 -8.65 17.34 -13.73
N MET A 118 -8.51 16.78 -14.94
CA MET A 118 -7.34 17.00 -15.79
C MET A 118 -7.22 18.49 -16.17
N GLY A 119 -6.03 19.07 -15.96
CA GLY A 119 -5.76 20.49 -16.15
C GLY A 119 -6.17 21.40 -14.98
N TYR A 120 -6.85 20.88 -13.96
CA TYR A 120 -7.23 21.64 -12.75
C TYR A 120 -6.29 21.39 -11.58
N ILE A 121 -5.79 20.16 -11.45
CA ILE A 121 -4.79 19.77 -10.47
C ILE A 121 -3.39 20.01 -11.01
N LYS A 122 -2.42 20.18 -10.11
CA LYS A 122 -1.02 20.39 -10.48
C LYS A 122 -0.27 19.07 -10.48
N ASP A 123 0.32 18.75 -11.64
CA ASP A 123 1.18 17.58 -11.80
C ASP A 123 2.54 17.88 -11.14
N TYR A 124 2.89 17.10 -10.14
CA TYR A 124 4.19 17.19 -9.48
C TYR A 124 5.10 16.11 -10.03
N GLU A 125 6.30 16.51 -10.45
CA GLU A 125 7.33 15.60 -10.93
C GLU A 125 7.69 14.59 -9.82
N GLY A 126 7.54 13.30 -10.11
CA GLY A 126 7.77 12.21 -9.15
C GLY A 126 6.61 11.90 -8.19
N GLY A 127 5.43 12.51 -8.36
CA GLY A 127 4.22 12.19 -7.60
C GLY A 127 3.36 11.13 -8.27
N THR A 128 2.82 10.19 -7.49
CA THR A 128 1.79 9.24 -7.97
C THR A 128 0.41 9.83 -7.72
N ILE A 129 -0.42 9.95 -8.76
CA ILE A 129 -1.81 10.39 -8.59
C ILE A 129 -2.60 9.34 -7.80
N MET A 130 -3.35 9.79 -6.80
CA MET A 130 -4.21 8.93 -5.99
C MET A 130 -5.57 9.58 -5.74
N GLN A 131 -6.62 8.76 -5.75
CA GLN A 131 -8.01 9.17 -5.50
C GLN A 131 -8.53 8.56 -4.19
N CYS A 132 -9.22 9.35 -3.38
CA CYS A 132 -10.09 8.87 -2.30
C CYS A 132 -11.54 9.21 -2.61
N SER A 133 -12.41 8.20 -2.58
CA SER A 133 -13.87 8.37 -2.66
C SER A 133 -14.45 8.23 -1.25
N MET A 134 -15.10 9.30 -0.75
CA MET A 134 -15.68 9.31 0.58
C MET A 134 -16.99 8.51 0.64
N VAL A 135 -17.28 7.93 1.80
CA VAL A 135 -18.49 7.12 2.00
C VAL A 135 -19.64 7.99 2.49
N PRO A 136 -20.79 8.06 1.77
CA PRO A 136 -21.86 9.02 2.08
C PRO A 136 -22.49 8.89 3.47
N LYS A 137 -22.61 7.68 4.02
CA LYS A 137 -23.34 7.47 5.29
C LYS A 137 -22.44 7.44 6.53
N ILE A 138 -21.15 7.71 6.37
CA ILE A 138 -20.16 7.59 7.45
C ILE A 138 -19.75 8.98 7.97
N ARG A 139 -19.55 9.05 9.29
CA ARG A 139 -18.77 10.10 9.96
C ARG A 139 -17.41 9.51 10.33
N TYR A 140 -16.34 9.98 9.70
CA TYR A 140 -15.00 9.42 9.81
C TYR A 140 -14.44 9.47 11.22
N LEU A 141 -14.76 10.51 12.00
CA LEU A 141 -14.37 10.61 13.40
C LEU A 141 -14.99 9.54 14.31
N GLU A 142 -16.12 8.94 13.90
CA GLU A 142 -16.83 7.91 14.66
C GLU A 142 -16.62 6.49 14.12
N VAL A 143 -15.78 6.32 13.09
CA VAL A 143 -15.55 5.02 12.43
C VAL A 143 -15.12 3.95 13.42
N GLY A 144 -14.22 4.26 14.36
CA GLY A 144 -13.77 3.28 15.36
C GLY A 144 -14.93 2.73 16.19
N ARG A 145 -15.83 3.61 16.66
CA ARG A 145 -17.02 3.21 17.43
C ARG A 145 -18.02 2.43 16.55
N MET A 146 -18.21 2.86 15.32
CA MET A 146 -19.12 2.21 14.37
C MET A 146 -18.65 0.79 14.02
N LEU A 147 -17.37 0.61 13.72
CA LEU A 147 -16.77 -0.70 13.43
C LEU A 147 -16.87 -1.64 14.64
N LEU A 148 -16.67 -1.12 15.86
CA LEU A 148 -16.84 -1.92 17.07
C LEU A 148 -18.28 -2.44 17.21
N LYS A 149 -19.29 -1.56 17.01
CA LYS A 149 -20.70 -1.96 17.03
C LYS A 149 -21.06 -2.96 15.92
N GLN A 150 -20.52 -2.77 14.72
CA GLN A 150 -20.72 -3.71 13.61
C GLN A 150 -20.13 -5.08 13.95
N LYS A 151 -18.91 -5.11 14.50
CA LYS A 151 -18.27 -6.34 14.98
C LYS A 151 -19.10 -7.03 16.05
N GLU A 152 -19.62 -6.28 17.03
CA GLU A 152 -20.51 -6.81 18.07
C GLU A 152 -21.79 -7.42 17.50
N ALA A 153 -22.43 -6.74 16.53
CA ALA A 153 -23.63 -7.25 15.87
C ALA A 153 -23.37 -8.57 15.11
N VAL A 154 -22.27 -8.62 14.35
CA VAL A 154 -21.82 -9.84 13.66
C VAL A 154 -21.53 -10.95 14.67
N HIS A 155 -20.80 -10.65 15.74
CA HIS A 155 -20.50 -11.62 16.80
C HIS A 155 -21.76 -12.11 17.52
N ALA A 156 -22.74 -11.25 17.76
CA ALA A 156 -24.01 -11.65 18.36
C ALA A 156 -24.77 -12.63 17.45
N LYS A 157 -24.78 -12.38 16.13
CA LYS A 157 -25.38 -13.29 15.16
C LYS A 157 -24.63 -14.62 15.07
N ILE A 158 -23.29 -14.57 15.08
CA ILE A 158 -22.45 -15.77 15.14
C ILE A 158 -22.76 -16.56 16.40
N LYS A 159 -22.79 -15.94 17.58
CA LYS A 159 -23.12 -16.62 18.85
C LYS A 159 -24.51 -17.27 18.86
N ALA A 160 -25.48 -16.71 18.12
CA ALA A 160 -26.82 -17.29 18.04
C ALA A 160 -26.89 -18.58 17.20
N VAL A 161 -25.89 -18.84 16.34
CA VAL A 161 -25.88 -19.99 15.40
C VAL A 161 -24.71 -20.94 15.67
N SER A 162 -23.55 -20.38 15.97
CA SER A 162 -22.30 -21.10 16.21
C SER A 162 -22.30 -21.73 17.60
N ARG A 163 -21.80 -22.97 17.67
CA ARG A 163 -21.48 -23.68 18.92
C ARG A 163 -19.97 -23.69 19.20
N SER A 164 -19.20 -22.82 18.54
CA SER A 164 -17.73 -22.82 18.66
C SER A 164 -17.22 -22.41 20.05
N TYR A 165 -18.09 -21.90 20.92
CA TYR A 165 -17.75 -21.60 22.32
C TYR A 165 -17.89 -22.81 23.25
N ASP A 166 -18.44 -23.93 22.77
CA ASP A 166 -18.54 -25.17 23.55
C ASP A 166 -17.14 -25.77 23.69
N VAL A 167 -16.62 -25.78 24.92
CA VAL A 167 -15.32 -26.38 25.21
C VAL A 167 -15.51 -27.89 25.39
N HIS A 168 -14.98 -28.65 24.43
CA HIS A 168 -15.00 -30.11 24.50
C HIS A 168 -13.75 -30.64 25.22
N PRO A 169 -13.89 -31.64 26.12
CA PRO A 169 -12.73 -32.28 26.75
C PRO A 169 -11.88 -33.02 25.71
N PRO A 170 -10.58 -33.25 25.98
CA PRO A 170 -9.74 -34.04 25.10
C PRO A 170 -10.29 -35.46 24.94
N PRO A 171 -10.04 -36.13 23.81
CA PRO A 171 -10.40 -37.53 23.60
C PRO A 171 -9.91 -38.43 24.74
N ALA A 172 -10.77 -39.35 25.19
CA ALA A 172 -10.46 -40.26 26.30
C ALA A 172 -9.20 -41.11 26.05
N GLU A 173 -8.91 -41.41 24.79
CA GLU A 173 -7.72 -42.14 24.33
C GLU A 173 -6.41 -41.43 24.70
N TRP A 174 -6.43 -40.09 24.77
CA TRP A 174 -5.25 -39.29 25.12
C TRP A 174 -5.13 -39.02 26.64
N SER A 175 -6.11 -39.44 27.45
CA SER A 175 -6.10 -39.22 28.91
C SER A 175 -4.91 -39.86 29.63
N LYS A 176 -4.30 -40.88 29.04
CA LYS A 176 -3.14 -41.61 29.58
C LYS A 176 -1.78 -41.05 29.11
N GLY A 177 -1.77 -39.91 28.41
CA GLY A 177 -0.56 -39.24 27.93
C GLY A 177 0.02 -39.79 26.62
N ALA A 178 -0.53 -40.86 26.06
CA ALA A 178 -0.17 -41.36 24.75
C ALA A 178 -1.02 -40.66 23.66
N ILE A 179 -0.36 -39.89 22.79
CA ILE A 179 -1.02 -39.21 21.66
C ILE A 179 -1.02 -40.16 20.46
N THR A 180 -2.10 -40.93 20.32
CA THR A 180 -2.33 -41.81 19.17
C THR A 180 -3.19 -41.10 18.10
N LYS A 181 -3.02 -41.46 16.82
CA LYS A 181 -3.83 -40.92 15.73
C LYS A 181 -5.29 -41.38 15.90
N ILE A 182 -6.22 -40.44 15.93
CA ILE A 182 -7.67 -40.67 16.02
C ILE A 182 -8.31 -40.27 14.69
N ASP A 183 -9.30 -41.02 14.23
CA ASP A 183 -10.13 -40.59 13.11
C ASP A 183 -11.06 -39.44 13.56
N PRO A 184 -10.93 -38.22 12.99
CA PRO A 184 -11.74 -37.07 13.41
C PRO A 184 -13.25 -37.30 13.28
N LEU A 185 -13.71 -38.15 12.35
CA LEU A 185 -15.14 -38.43 12.14
C LEU A 185 -15.77 -39.27 13.27
N THR A 186 -14.95 -39.91 14.10
CA THR A 186 -15.41 -40.63 15.29
C THR A 186 -15.80 -39.68 16.42
N ILE A 187 -15.33 -38.43 16.39
CA ILE A 187 -15.63 -37.42 17.40
C ILE A 187 -16.97 -36.75 17.06
N PRO A 188 -18.03 -36.93 17.88
CA PRO A 188 -19.37 -36.44 17.54
C PRO A 188 -19.45 -34.94 17.28
N ALA A 189 -18.66 -34.14 18.00
CA ALA A 189 -18.60 -32.69 17.82
C ALA A 189 -18.00 -32.28 16.46
N ILE A 190 -16.95 -32.98 16.00
CA ILE A 190 -16.32 -32.74 14.69
C ILE A 190 -17.27 -33.17 13.57
N LYS A 191 -17.92 -34.32 13.72
CA LYS A 191 -18.94 -34.77 12.77
C LYS A 191 -20.11 -33.78 12.65
N ALA A 192 -20.56 -33.23 13.77
CA ALA A 192 -21.67 -32.27 13.82
C ALA A 192 -21.32 -30.88 13.26
N SER A 193 -20.04 -30.50 13.20
CA SER A 193 -19.63 -29.22 12.62
C SER A 193 -19.67 -29.20 11.09
N GLY A 194 -19.91 -30.37 10.44
CA GLY A 194 -19.82 -30.51 9.00
C GLY A 194 -18.38 -30.55 8.48
N TRP A 195 -17.42 -30.80 9.37
CA TRP A 195 -16.01 -30.97 9.00
C TRP A 195 -15.85 -32.12 8.01
N SER A 196 -14.98 -31.92 7.03
CA SER A 196 -14.57 -32.93 6.06
C SER A 196 -13.05 -32.89 5.88
N MET A 197 -12.50 -34.00 5.40
CA MET A 197 -11.06 -34.11 5.14
C MET A 197 -10.61 -33.07 4.10
N ASP A 198 -11.39 -32.89 3.04
CA ASP A 198 -11.14 -31.88 2.00
C ASP A 198 -11.10 -30.44 2.57
N MET A 199 -11.99 -30.10 3.51
CA MET A 199 -11.96 -28.79 4.18
C MET A 199 -10.71 -28.60 5.03
N ASP A 200 -10.26 -29.65 5.72
CA ASP A 200 -9.03 -29.62 6.52
C ASP A 200 -7.80 -29.43 5.63
N GLU A 201 -7.71 -30.18 4.53
CA GLU A 201 -6.64 -30.04 3.54
C GLU A 201 -6.59 -28.62 2.95
N LEU A 202 -7.74 -28.07 2.55
CA LEU A 202 -7.83 -26.70 2.05
C LEU A 202 -7.45 -25.66 3.12
N SER A 203 -7.80 -25.89 4.39
CA SER A 203 -7.46 -24.97 5.48
C SER A 203 -5.97 -24.98 5.85
N ARG A 204 -5.30 -26.12 5.63
CA ARG A 204 -3.87 -26.32 5.86
C ARG A 204 -3.03 -25.95 4.66
N ALA A 205 -3.63 -25.86 3.48
CA ALA A 205 -2.95 -25.40 2.28
C ALA A 205 -2.40 -23.99 2.54
N PRO A 206 -1.08 -23.78 2.38
CA PRO A 206 -0.51 -22.45 2.52
C PRO A 206 -1.14 -21.54 1.47
N ARG A 207 -1.61 -20.37 1.91
CA ARG A 207 -2.28 -19.39 1.03
C ARG A 207 -1.38 -18.93 -0.12
N HIS A 208 -0.09 -18.90 0.12
CA HIS A 208 0.94 -18.49 -0.82
C HIS A 208 2.05 -19.53 -0.87
N GLY A 209 2.85 -19.49 -1.94
CA GLY A 209 4.02 -20.36 -2.09
C GLY A 209 5.06 -20.18 -0.97
N PRO A 210 5.95 -21.16 -0.77
CA PRO A 210 6.92 -21.16 0.33
C PRO A 210 7.86 -19.94 0.33
N ASN A 211 8.14 -19.40 -0.86
CA ASN A 211 9.05 -18.27 -1.07
C ASN A 211 8.36 -16.89 -1.07
N TYR A 212 7.04 -16.84 -0.89
CA TYR A 212 6.26 -15.61 -1.11
C TYR A 212 6.79 -14.44 -0.29
N ASN A 213 6.96 -14.63 1.02
CA ASN A 213 7.41 -13.54 1.89
C ASN A 213 8.85 -13.10 1.58
N GLN A 214 9.77 -14.03 1.28
CA GLN A 214 11.14 -13.64 0.90
C GLN A 214 11.15 -12.83 -0.41
N LEU A 215 10.36 -13.23 -1.42
CA LEU A 215 10.22 -12.49 -2.68
C LEU A 215 9.58 -11.12 -2.47
N LEU A 216 8.55 -11.03 -1.61
CA LEU A 216 7.93 -9.76 -1.23
C LEU A 216 8.97 -8.81 -0.60
N HIS A 217 9.80 -9.32 0.31
CA HIS A 217 10.85 -8.52 0.93
C HIS A 217 11.90 -8.06 -0.10
N LEU A 218 12.34 -8.95 -0.98
CA LEU A 218 13.28 -8.61 -2.05
C LEU A 218 12.71 -7.53 -2.99
N LEU A 219 11.45 -7.67 -3.40
CA LEU A 219 10.77 -6.68 -4.25
C LEU A 219 10.67 -5.31 -3.57
N ASN A 220 10.28 -5.28 -2.29
CA ASN A 220 10.23 -4.04 -1.51
C ASN A 220 11.62 -3.40 -1.38
N ASP A 221 12.67 -4.17 -1.14
CA ASP A 221 14.04 -3.69 -1.08
C ASP A 221 14.47 -3.07 -2.41
N MET A 222 14.13 -3.71 -3.54
CA MET A 222 14.38 -3.17 -4.87
C MET A 222 13.61 -1.87 -5.11
N GLN A 223 12.31 -1.83 -4.83
CA GLN A 223 11.46 -0.64 -5.01
C GLN A 223 11.93 0.56 -4.17
N ASN A 224 12.46 0.32 -2.97
CA ASN A 224 12.96 1.38 -2.09
C ASN A 224 14.41 1.80 -2.36
N ASN A 225 15.09 1.15 -3.31
CA ASN A 225 16.45 1.52 -3.68
C ASN A 225 16.49 2.87 -4.43
N THR A 226 17.48 3.70 -4.14
CA THR A 226 17.62 5.03 -4.79
C THR A 226 17.82 4.96 -6.31
N ASN A 227 18.23 3.80 -6.85
CA ASN A 227 18.40 3.59 -8.28
C ASN A 227 17.15 2.98 -8.96
N ALA A 228 16.05 2.78 -8.24
CA ALA A 228 14.85 2.15 -8.79
C ALA A 228 13.93 3.10 -9.56
N TRP A 229 14.14 4.40 -9.46
CA TRP A 229 13.26 5.44 -10.03
C TRP A 229 12.83 5.22 -11.50
N PRO A 230 13.64 4.70 -12.44
CA PRO A 230 13.18 4.47 -13.82
C PRO A 230 12.35 3.19 -14.01
N PHE A 231 12.33 2.31 -13.00
CA PHE A 231 11.78 0.96 -13.09
C PHE A 231 10.56 0.77 -12.20
N LEU A 232 10.12 1.82 -11.49
CA LEU A 232 8.98 1.74 -10.56
C LEU A 232 7.65 1.51 -11.29
N GLN A 233 7.53 1.96 -12.53
CA GLN A 233 6.30 1.90 -13.33
C GLN A 233 6.61 1.51 -14.78
N PRO A 234 5.60 1.02 -15.53
CA PRO A 234 5.77 0.76 -16.96
C PRO A 234 6.17 2.02 -17.73
N VAL A 235 7.02 1.87 -18.74
CA VAL A 235 7.44 3.01 -19.59
C VAL A 235 6.22 3.60 -20.30
N ASN A 236 5.99 4.89 -20.15
CA ASN A 236 4.84 5.54 -20.77
C ASN A 236 5.05 5.67 -22.30
N LYS A 237 4.16 5.05 -23.09
CA LYS A 237 4.20 5.10 -24.56
C LYS A 237 4.07 6.53 -25.11
N ASP A 238 3.34 7.39 -24.41
CA ASP A 238 3.13 8.77 -24.85
C ASP A 238 4.40 9.63 -24.64
N GLU A 239 5.25 9.25 -23.69
CA GLU A 239 6.53 9.92 -23.42
C GLU A 239 7.68 9.34 -24.25
N VAL A 240 7.65 8.03 -24.49
CA VAL A 240 8.69 7.29 -25.23
C VAL A 240 8.04 6.49 -26.36
N ALA A 241 7.81 7.17 -27.49
CA ALA A 241 6.97 6.68 -28.58
C ALA A 241 7.44 5.37 -29.23
N ASP A 242 8.75 5.18 -29.39
CA ASP A 242 9.36 4.02 -30.06
C ASP A 242 9.71 2.87 -29.09
N TYR A 243 9.49 3.04 -27.78
CA TYR A 243 9.93 2.07 -26.78
C TYR A 243 9.38 0.66 -27.04
N TYR A 244 8.08 0.56 -27.28
CA TYR A 244 7.38 -0.71 -27.52
C TYR A 244 7.63 -1.29 -28.93
N ASP A 245 8.22 -0.51 -29.84
CA ASP A 245 8.69 -1.01 -31.13
C ASP A 245 10.05 -1.72 -30.98
N VAL A 246 10.88 -1.27 -30.03
CA VAL A 246 12.20 -1.84 -29.75
C VAL A 246 12.12 -2.97 -28.71
N ILE A 247 11.37 -2.77 -27.62
CA ILE A 247 11.24 -3.69 -26.50
C ILE A 247 9.94 -4.48 -26.62
N LYS A 248 10.07 -5.81 -26.76
CA LYS A 248 8.94 -6.72 -27.02
C LYS A 248 8.31 -7.29 -25.77
N GLU A 249 9.09 -7.46 -24.71
CA GLU A 249 8.64 -7.99 -23.42
C GLU A 249 8.93 -6.95 -22.33
N PRO A 250 8.12 -5.86 -22.23
CA PRO A 250 8.32 -4.84 -21.21
C PRO A 250 8.09 -5.41 -19.80
N MET A 251 8.85 -4.91 -18.83
CA MET A 251 8.74 -5.29 -17.43
C MET A 251 9.14 -4.12 -16.53
N ASP A 252 8.55 -4.05 -15.35
CA ASP A 252 8.76 -3.02 -14.33
C ASP A 252 8.35 -3.54 -12.94
N LEU A 253 8.74 -2.84 -11.88
CA LEU A 253 8.53 -3.27 -10.50
C LEU A 253 7.07 -3.21 -10.04
N GLU A 254 6.20 -2.38 -10.64
CA GLU A 254 4.76 -2.36 -10.36
C GLU A 254 4.07 -3.57 -11.02
N THR A 255 4.47 -3.93 -12.23
CA THR A 255 4.03 -5.17 -12.88
C THR A 255 4.47 -6.40 -12.08
N MET A 256 5.73 -6.43 -11.60
CA MET A 256 6.20 -7.51 -10.73
C MET A 256 5.42 -7.57 -9.40
N GLU A 257 5.09 -6.43 -8.78
CA GLU A 257 4.22 -6.38 -7.59
C GLU A 257 2.86 -7.04 -7.87
N SER A 258 2.21 -6.69 -8.98
CA SER A 258 0.92 -7.28 -9.36
C SER A 258 1.01 -8.78 -9.66
N LYS A 259 2.09 -9.25 -10.30
CA LYS A 259 2.33 -10.68 -10.55
C LYS A 259 2.54 -11.43 -9.24
N HIS A 260 3.29 -10.84 -8.31
CA HIS A 260 3.56 -11.43 -7.01
C HIS A 260 2.29 -11.58 -6.16
N GLU A 261 1.45 -10.54 -6.08
CA GLU A 261 0.15 -10.59 -5.38
C GLU A 261 -0.81 -11.68 -5.90
N LYS A 262 -0.60 -12.15 -7.14
CA LYS A 262 -1.38 -13.19 -7.83
C LYS A 262 -0.68 -14.56 -7.81
N ASP A 263 0.34 -14.75 -6.98
CA ASP A 263 1.12 -15.99 -6.85
C ASP A 263 1.75 -16.46 -8.17
N MET A 264 2.12 -15.54 -9.07
CA MET A 264 2.73 -15.87 -10.37
C MET A 264 4.25 -16.12 -10.33
N TYR A 265 4.84 -16.21 -9.13
CA TYR A 265 6.25 -16.55 -8.91
C TYR A 265 6.36 -17.78 -8.02
N PRO A 266 6.07 -18.99 -8.55
CA PRO A 266 6.18 -20.22 -7.77
C PRO A 266 7.63 -20.52 -7.36
N THR A 267 8.62 -20.08 -8.15
CA THR A 267 10.04 -20.22 -7.82
C THR A 267 10.77 -18.86 -7.87
N PRO A 268 11.89 -18.70 -7.13
CA PRO A 268 12.68 -17.47 -7.18
C PRO A 268 13.26 -17.19 -8.58
N GLU A 269 13.48 -18.22 -9.41
CA GLU A 269 13.93 -18.09 -10.79
C GLU A 269 12.90 -17.35 -11.65
N ASP A 270 11.60 -17.58 -11.45
CA ASP A 270 10.55 -16.86 -12.17
C ASP A 270 10.58 -15.35 -11.85
N PHE A 271 10.84 -15.00 -10.58
CA PHE A 271 11.01 -13.62 -10.14
C PHE A 271 12.27 -13.00 -10.74
N ILE A 272 13.40 -13.71 -10.68
CA ILE A 272 14.70 -13.27 -11.22
C ILE A 272 14.58 -13.03 -12.72
N LYS A 273 13.87 -13.89 -13.46
CA LYS A 273 13.66 -13.74 -14.90
C LYS A 273 13.02 -12.39 -15.25
N ASP A 274 11.96 -12.01 -14.54
CA ASP A 274 11.31 -10.71 -14.73
C ASP A 274 12.20 -9.54 -14.28
N ALA A 275 12.90 -9.67 -13.15
CA ALA A 275 13.83 -8.64 -12.70
C ALA A 275 14.95 -8.42 -13.72
N MET A 276 15.49 -9.49 -14.30
CA MET A 276 16.50 -9.42 -15.36
C MET A 276 15.96 -8.82 -16.66
N LEU A 277 14.67 -9.06 -16.99
CA LEU A 277 14.02 -8.38 -18.12
C LEU A 277 14.05 -6.86 -17.95
N ILE A 278 13.80 -6.32 -16.73
CA ILE A 278 13.90 -4.88 -16.45
C ILE A 278 15.29 -4.36 -16.85
N PHE A 279 16.35 -5.01 -16.37
CA PHE A 279 17.72 -4.55 -16.57
C PHE A 279 18.19 -4.72 -18.02
N ASN A 280 17.86 -5.85 -18.65
CA ASN A 280 18.22 -6.15 -20.03
C ASN A 280 17.49 -5.25 -21.02
N ASN A 281 16.20 -5.00 -20.81
CA ASN A 281 15.44 -4.04 -21.63
C ASN A 281 16.01 -2.62 -21.49
N CYS A 282 16.36 -2.21 -20.27
CA CYS A 282 16.99 -0.92 -20.04
C CYS A 282 18.31 -0.77 -20.81
N ARG A 283 19.20 -1.78 -20.74
CA ARG A 283 20.48 -1.78 -21.48
C ARG A 283 20.30 -1.90 -23.00
N ARG A 284 19.27 -2.60 -23.47
CA ARG A 284 18.96 -2.74 -24.89
C ARG A 284 18.48 -1.42 -25.49
N TYR A 285 17.66 -0.68 -24.76
CA TYR A 285 17.08 0.57 -25.25
C TYR A 285 18.02 1.77 -25.02
N ASN A 286 18.77 1.79 -23.91
CA ASN A 286 19.59 2.93 -23.51
C ASN A 286 21.09 2.67 -23.67
N ASN A 287 21.85 3.70 -24.07
CA ASN A 287 23.31 3.65 -24.11
C ASN A 287 23.91 3.50 -22.69
N GLU A 288 25.02 2.78 -22.55
CA GLU A 288 25.70 2.49 -21.27
C GLU A 288 26.10 3.74 -20.46
N SER A 289 26.36 4.85 -21.14
CA SER A 289 26.73 6.12 -20.51
C SER A 289 25.56 6.82 -19.80
N THR A 290 24.32 6.44 -20.11
CA THR A 290 23.11 7.09 -19.60
C THR A 290 22.90 6.85 -18.10
N PRO A 291 22.19 7.78 -17.42
CA PRO A 291 21.76 7.56 -16.04
C PRO A 291 20.92 6.28 -15.87
N TYR A 292 20.11 5.92 -16.87
CA TYR A 292 19.25 4.74 -16.88
C TYR A 292 20.05 3.43 -16.86
N ALA A 293 21.02 3.28 -17.76
CA ALA A 293 21.87 2.09 -17.80
C ALA A 293 22.70 1.95 -16.50
N LYS A 294 23.21 3.06 -15.97
CA LYS A 294 23.90 3.09 -14.66
C LYS A 294 22.98 2.69 -13.52
N ALA A 295 21.73 3.13 -13.52
CA ALA A 295 20.74 2.77 -12.51
C ALA A 295 20.40 1.27 -12.58
N ALA A 296 20.21 0.72 -13.79
CA ALA A 296 19.97 -0.72 -14.00
C ALA A 296 21.11 -1.56 -13.43
N ASN A 297 22.37 -1.24 -13.78
CA ASN A 297 23.54 -1.98 -13.29
C ASN A 297 23.68 -1.92 -11.76
N LYS A 298 23.36 -0.78 -11.14
CA LYS A 298 23.41 -0.63 -9.67
C LYS A 298 22.28 -1.41 -8.98
N LEU A 299 21.07 -1.35 -9.52
CA LEU A 299 19.92 -2.06 -8.95
C LEU A 299 20.05 -3.57 -9.11
N GLU A 300 20.53 -4.04 -10.26
CA GLU A 300 20.84 -5.46 -10.50
C GLU A 300 21.88 -5.97 -9.49
N LYS A 301 22.99 -5.24 -9.32
CA LYS A 301 24.01 -5.59 -8.32
C LYS A 301 23.45 -5.63 -6.90
N TYR A 302 22.54 -4.70 -6.58
CA TYR A 302 21.87 -4.68 -5.28
C TYR A 302 20.94 -5.89 -5.09
N MET A 303 20.13 -6.22 -6.08
CA MET A 303 19.28 -7.41 -6.08
C MET A 303 20.11 -8.67 -5.83
N TRP A 304 21.20 -8.87 -6.58
CA TRP A 304 22.08 -10.02 -6.39
C TRP A 304 22.75 -10.05 -5.01
N SER A 305 23.13 -8.88 -4.45
CA SER A 305 23.64 -8.85 -3.07
C SER A 305 22.61 -9.32 -2.04
N ARG A 306 21.32 -9.00 -2.23
CA ARG A 306 20.24 -9.49 -1.38
C ARG A 306 19.95 -10.97 -1.57
N ILE A 307 19.98 -11.45 -2.81
CA ILE A 307 19.81 -12.88 -3.11
C ILE A 307 20.91 -13.72 -2.44
N ARG A 308 22.17 -13.23 -2.44
CA ARG A 308 23.29 -13.91 -1.76
C ARG A 308 23.16 -13.97 -0.23
N GLU A 309 22.43 -13.03 0.38
CA GLU A 309 22.15 -13.05 1.82
C GLU A 309 21.17 -14.17 2.21
N ILE A 310 20.47 -14.76 1.23
CA ILE A 310 19.52 -15.86 1.41
C ILE A 310 20.24 -17.18 1.11
N PRO A 311 20.56 -18.01 2.11
CA PRO A 311 21.37 -19.22 1.91
C PRO A 311 20.82 -20.15 0.82
N GLU A 312 19.50 -20.32 0.77
CA GLU A 312 18.79 -21.17 -0.17
C GLU A 312 18.93 -20.70 -1.62
N TRP A 313 19.18 -19.40 -1.86
CA TRP A 313 19.21 -18.80 -3.20
C TRP A 313 20.61 -18.32 -3.61
N SER A 314 21.59 -18.48 -2.72
CA SER A 314 22.97 -18.00 -2.92
C SER A 314 23.65 -18.54 -4.18
N HIS A 315 23.21 -19.69 -4.70
CA HIS A 315 23.72 -20.31 -5.92
C HIS A 315 23.14 -19.71 -7.21
N LEU A 316 21.96 -19.06 -7.14
CA LEU A 316 21.23 -18.62 -8.32
C LEU A 316 21.99 -17.55 -9.13
N GLU A 317 22.83 -16.73 -8.51
CA GLU A 317 23.64 -15.73 -9.24
C GLU A 317 24.60 -16.41 -10.24
N GLY A 318 25.14 -17.57 -9.90
CA GLY A 318 26.05 -18.33 -10.76
C GLY A 318 25.38 -18.83 -12.03
N ASP A 319 24.12 -19.26 -11.93
CA ASP A 319 23.36 -19.80 -13.07
C ASP A 319 23.03 -18.72 -14.12
N TYR A 320 22.94 -17.46 -13.69
CA TYR A 320 22.68 -16.32 -14.58
C TYR A 320 23.97 -15.61 -15.05
N ALA A 321 25.14 -15.96 -14.52
CA ALA A 321 26.42 -15.37 -14.91
C ALA A 321 26.86 -15.74 -16.35
N HIS A 322 26.27 -16.79 -16.93
CA HIS A 322 26.56 -17.27 -18.29
C HIS A 322 25.64 -16.70 -19.37
N VAL A 323 24.65 -15.89 -18.99
CA VAL A 323 23.72 -15.22 -19.91
C VAL A 323 24.16 -13.76 -20.06
N LYS A 324 25.28 -13.53 -20.74
CA LYS A 324 25.75 -12.19 -21.12
C LYS A 324 25.70 -11.99 -22.63
#